data_AF-A0A1V2QXI5-F1
#
_entry.id   AF-A0A1V2QXI5-F1
#
_cell.length_a   1.000
_cell.length_b   1.000
_cell.length_c   1.000
_cell.angle_alpha   90.00
_cell.angle_beta   90.00
_cell.angle_gamma   90.00
#
_symmetry.space_group_name_H-M   'P 1'
#
loop_
_entity.id
_entity.type
_entity.pdbx_description
1 polymer ?
#
loop_
_entity_poly.entity_id
_entity_poly.type
_entity_poly.pdbx_seq_one_letter_code
_entity_poly.pdbx_strand_id
1 'polypeptide(L)'
;MFEIVEGMIGVMPDPTDNPDGHVVPHSDAGVRISVEVGNVGDEPGTATVGVEVDDVFVTEWESDEVGPGQTAVGFIDLGRLAAGTRMILAFVNPGFGRQGFGIARINLP
;
A
#
# COMPACT_ATOMS: atom_id res chain seq x y z
N MET A 1 -14.09 -12.22 0.04
CA MET A 1 -13.07 -12.21 1.11
C MET A 1 -11.77 -11.77 0.47
N PHE A 2 -11.01 -10.87 1.09
CA PHE A 2 -9.80 -10.30 0.46
C PHE A 2 -8.56 -10.55 1.30
N GLU A 3 -7.43 -10.74 0.62
CA GLU A 3 -6.10 -10.81 1.22
C GLU A 3 -5.09 -10.00 0.39
N ILE A 4 -3.98 -9.60 1.02
CA ILE A 4 -2.81 -9.13 0.27
C ILE A 4 -2.11 -10.37 -0.28
N VAL A 5 -1.90 -10.40 -1.60
CA VAL A 5 -1.18 -11.49 -2.26
C VAL A 5 0.26 -11.50 -1.74
N GLU A 6 0.75 -12.68 -1.28
CA GLU A 6 2.06 -12.81 -0.62
C GLU A 6 3.18 -12.14 -1.43
N GLY A 7 3.91 -11.23 -0.76
CA GLY A 7 5.18 -10.70 -1.26
C GLY A 7 5.07 -9.57 -2.28
N MET A 8 4.72 -8.38 -1.81
CA MET A 8 5.62 -7.21 -1.74
C MET A 8 4.79 -5.93 -1.85
N ILE A 9 4.74 -5.15 -0.77
CA ILE A 9 4.49 -3.73 -0.90
C ILE A 9 5.66 -3.18 -1.72
N GLY A 10 5.38 -2.75 -2.95
CA GLY A 10 6.36 -2.02 -3.73
C GLY A 10 6.47 -0.63 -3.14
N VAL A 11 7.68 -0.13 -2.91
CA VAL A 11 7.89 1.25 -2.44
C VAL A 11 8.74 2.00 -3.45
N MET A 12 8.25 3.15 -3.89
CA MET A 12 8.85 3.94 -4.96
C MET A 12 8.64 5.44 -4.72
N PRO A 13 9.39 6.31 -5.43
CA PRO A 13 9.06 7.73 -5.49
C PRO A 13 7.69 7.96 -6.12
N ASP A 14 6.93 8.91 -5.60
CA ASP A 14 5.71 9.40 -6.21
C ASP A 14 6.07 10.25 -7.44
N PRO A 15 5.71 9.85 -8.67
CA PRO A 15 6.02 10.62 -9.87
C PRO A 15 5.37 12.00 -9.91
N THR A 16 4.35 12.27 -9.07
CA THR A 16 3.66 13.56 -8.99
C THR A 16 4.30 14.52 -7.98
N ASP A 17 5.11 14.01 -7.03
CA ASP A 17 5.88 14.79 -6.05
C ASP A 17 7.36 14.36 -6.07
N ASN A 18 8.00 14.40 -7.24
CA ASN A 18 9.41 14.03 -7.40
C ASN A 18 10.13 15.01 -8.35
N PRO A 19 10.30 16.28 -7.94
CA PRO A 19 10.84 17.33 -8.80
C PRO A 19 12.28 17.06 -9.25
N ASP A 20 13.07 16.38 -8.42
CA ASP A 20 14.48 16.08 -8.67
C ASP A 20 14.71 14.74 -9.37
N GLY A 21 13.63 14.02 -9.72
CA GLY A 21 13.70 12.78 -10.51
C GLY A 21 14.40 11.62 -9.80
N HIS A 22 14.21 11.50 -8.48
CA HIS A 22 14.71 10.38 -7.70
C HIS A 22 14.17 9.05 -8.25
N VAL A 23 15.04 8.05 -8.36
CA VAL A 23 14.69 6.70 -8.84
C VAL A 23 14.50 5.68 -7.71
N VAL A 24 14.77 6.11 -6.47
CA VAL A 24 14.55 5.36 -5.23
C VAL A 24 13.89 6.29 -4.21
N PRO A 25 13.13 5.76 -3.22
CA PRO A 25 12.50 6.59 -2.20
C PRO A 25 13.48 7.57 -1.54
N HIS A 26 13.08 8.84 -1.43
CA HIS A 26 13.91 9.94 -0.92
C HIS A 26 13.08 10.89 -0.06
N SER A 27 13.67 11.50 0.97
CA SER A 27 12.94 12.41 1.87
C SER A 27 12.50 13.72 1.19
N ASP A 28 13.22 14.14 0.15
CA ASP A 28 12.87 15.28 -0.70
C ASP A 28 11.80 14.98 -1.78
N ALA A 29 11.33 13.72 -1.88
CA ALA A 29 10.27 13.31 -2.78
C ALA A 29 9.10 12.67 -2.01
N GLY A 30 7.92 12.70 -2.62
CA GLY A 30 6.78 11.91 -2.18
C GLY A 30 7.12 10.42 -2.27
N VAL A 31 6.60 9.65 -1.33
CA VAL A 31 6.67 8.19 -1.33
C VAL A 31 5.33 7.63 -1.78
N ARG A 32 5.37 6.71 -2.73
CA ARG A 32 4.23 5.94 -3.20
C ARG A 32 4.45 4.46 -2.90
N ILE A 33 3.39 3.76 -2.56
CA ILE A 33 3.41 2.30 -2.47
C ILE A 33 2.49 1.66 -3.49
N SER A 34 2.82 0.44 -3.90
CA SER A 34 1.93 -0.44 -4.64
C SER A 34 1.51 -1.62 -3.78
N VAL A 35 0.22 -1.96 -3.83
CA VAL A 35 -0.35 -3.12 -3.14
C VAL A 35 -1.14 -3.96 -4.13
N GLU A 36 -1.11 -5.28 -3.96
CA GLU A 36 -1.96 -6.21 -4.72
C GLU A 36 -2.87 -6.95 -3.74
N VAL A 37 -4.18 -6.89 -3.99
CA VAL A 37 -5.20 -7.58 -3.21
C VAL A 37 -5.90 -8.62 -4.07
N GLY A 38 -6.10 -9.82 -3.54
CA GLY A 38 -6.81 -10.91 -4.20
C GLY A 38 -8.16 -11.19 -3.53
N ASN A 39 -9.22 -11.40 -4.33
CA ASN A 39 -10.48 -11.93 -3.80
C ASN A 39 -10.41 -13.46 -3.71
N VAL A 40 -10.27 -13.96 -2.48
CA VAL A 40 -10.27 -15.40 -2.17
C VAL A 40 -11.66 -15.91 -1.76
N GLY A 41 -12.68 -15.06 -1.81
CA GLY A 41 -14.08 -15.44 -1.59
C GLY A 41 -14.74 -16.02 -2.83
N ASP A 42 -16.01 -16.39 -2.66
CA ASP A 42 -16.91 -16.94 -3.69
C ASP A 42 -17.87 -15.91 -4.29
N GLU A 43 -17.90 -14.69 -3.75
CA GLU A 43 -18.69 -13.56 -4.26
C GLU A 43 -17.79 -12.37 -4.66
N PRO A 44 -18.20 -11.57 -5.67
CA PRO A 44 -17.56 -10.28 -5.97
C PRO A 44 -17.65 -9.31 -4.78
N GLY A 45 -16.71 -8.37 -4.70
CA GLY A 45 -16.76 -7.28 -3.71
C GLY A 45 -15.65 -6.25 -3.89
N THR A 46 -15.61 -5.25 -3.03
CA THR A 46 -14.51 -4.27 -2.97
C THR A 46 -13.59 -4.56 -1.79
N ALA A 47 -12.31 -4.23 -1.94
CA ALA A 47 -11.32 -4.31 -0.89
C ALA A 47 -10.94 -2.90 -0.43
N THR A 48 -10.81 -2.71 0.89
CA THR A 48 -10.23 -1.49 1.47
C THR A 48 -8.88 -1.83 2.07
N VAL A 49 -7.83 -1.09 1.73
CA VAL A 49 -6.48 -1.24 2.28
C VAL A 49 -6.14 -0.02 3.11
N GLY A 50 -5.95 -0.21 4.41
CA GLY A 50 -5.39 0.80 5.30
C GLY A 50 -3.87 0.80 5.26
N VAL A 51 -3.27 1.99 5.41
CA VAL A 51 -1.82 2.17 5.43
C VAL A 51 -1.38 2.91 6.68
N GLU A 52 -0.39 2.34 7.37
CA GLU A 52 0.29 2.92 8.52
C GLU A 52 1.76 3.20 8.18
N VAL A 53 2.28 4.30 8.71
CA VAL A 53 3.71 4.64 8.70
C VAL A 53 4.16 4.85 10.14
N ASP A 54 5.17 4.10 10.58
CA ASP A 54 5.67 4.10 11.96
C ASP A 54 4.53 3.95 13.00
N ASP A 55 3.64 2.96 12.77
CA ASP A 55 2.46 2.64 13.60
C ASP A 55 1.38 3.75 13.67
N VAL A 56 1.43 4.73 12.77
CA VAL A 56 0.42 5.80 12.64
C VAL A 56 -0.37 5.62 11.35
N PHE A 57 -1.70 5.55 11.45
CA PHE A 57 -2.57 5.48 10.27
C PHE A 57 -2.46 6.76 9.44
N VAL A 58 -2.17 6.60 8.15
CA VAL A 58 -1.97 7.70 7.20
C VAL A 58 -3.16 7.85 6.27
N THR A 59 -3.58 6.76 5.63
CA THR A 59 -4.61 6.79 4.58
C THR A 59 -5.19 5.40 4.31
N GLU A 60 -6.22 5.35 3.46
CA GLU A 60 -6.76 4.12 2.90
C GLU A 60 -6.92 4.22 1.38
N TRP A 61 -6.96 3.06 0.74
CA TRP A 61 -7.28 2.88 -0.67
C TRP A 61 -8.41 1.88 -0.81
N GLU A 62 -9.35 2.15 -1.72
CA GLU A 62 -10.43 1.23 -2.06
C GLU A 62 -10.25 0.74 -3.51
N SER A 63 -10.43 -0.56 -3.72
CA SER A 63 -10.43 -1.16 -5.04
C SER A 63 -11.78 -0.95 -5.75
N ASP A 64 -11.78 -1.06 -7.08
CA ASP A 64 -13.00 -1.39 -7.82
C ASP A 64 -13.54 -2.78 -7.39
N GLU A 65 -14.71 -3.17 -7.89
CA GLU A 65 -15.25 -4.52 -7.65
C GLU A 65 -14.34 -5.60 -8.26
N VAL A 66 -13.96 -6.57 -7.44
CA VAL A 66 -13.07 -7.69 -7.80
C VAL A 66 -13.85 -8.99 -7.67
N GLY A 67 -13.90 -9.77 -8.75
CA GLY A 67 -14.56 -11.09 -8.75
C GLY A 67 -13.74 -12.19 -8.06
N PRO A 68 -14.36 -13.34 -7.73
CA PRO A 68 -13.68 -14.50 -7.14
C PRO A 68 -12.44 -14.93 -7.94
N GLY A 69 -11.30 -15.10 -7.25
CA GLY A 69 -10.02 -15.51 -7.84
C GLY A 69 -9.30 -14.43 -8.65
N GLN A 70 -9.83 -13.20 -8.70
CA GLN A 70 -9.19 -12.06 -9.36
C GLN A 70 -8.40 -11.22 -8.37
N THR A 71 -7.50 -10.38 -8.89
CA THR A 71 -6.71 -9.42 -8.12
C THR A 71 -6.95 -7.98 -8.57
N ALA A 72 -6.70 -7.04 -7.66
CA ALA A 72 -6.64 -5.61 -7.95
C ALA A 72 -5.32 -5.04 -7.44
N VAL A 73 -4.77 -4.08 -8.19
CA VAL A 73 -3.52 -3.38 -7.85
C VAL A 73 -3.82 -1.93 -7.56
N GLY A 74 -3.42 -1.48 -6.37
CA GLY A 74 -3.56 -0.10 -5.91
C GLY A 74 -2.22 0.62 -5.85
N PHE A 75 -2.22 1.92 -6.16
CA PHE A 75 -1.11 2.83 -5.91
C PHE A 75 -1.55 3.87 -4.90
N ILE A 76 -0.79 3.99 -3.81
CA ILE A 76 -1.17 4.81 -2.64
C ILE A 76 -0.05 5.82 -2.38
N ASP A 77 -0.40 7.10 -2.45
CA ASP A 77 0.52 8.21 -2.19
C ASP A 77 0.58 8.48 -0.67
N LEU A 78 1.78 8.41 -0.10
CA LEU A 78 2.05 8.66 1.32
C LEU A 78 2.57 10.09 1.56
N GLY A 79 2.82 10.84 0.49
CA GLY A 79 3.48 12.14 0.54
C GLY A 79 4.94 12.03 0.97
N ARG A 80 5.54 13.17 1.32
CA ARG A 80 6.94 13.21 1.76
C ARG A 80 7.09 12.66 3.17
N LEU A 81 8.05 11.76 3.34
CA LEU A 81 8.38 11.16 4.63
C LEU A 81 9.72 11.70 5.12
N ALA A 82 9.83 11.92 6.43
CA ALA A 82 11.07 12.39 7.02
C ALA A 82 12.21 11.38 6.83
N ALA A 83 13.43 11.89 6.59
CA ALA A 83 14.64 11.09 6.42
C ALA A 83 14.85 10.06 7.54
N GLY A 84 15.60 9.00 7.21
CA GLY A 84 15.86 7.86 8.08
C GLY A 84 15.01 6.64 7.77
N THR A 85 15.04 5.67 8.69
CA THR A 85 14.27 4.43 8.55
C THR A 85 12.80 4.66 8.85
N ARG A 86 11.92 4.20 7.97
CA ARG A 86 10.47 4.16 8.16
C ARG A 86 9.94 2.75 7.99
N MET A 87 8.93 2.41 8.79
CA MET A 87 8.17 1.17 8.67
C MET A 87 6.83 1.49 8.03
N ILE A 88 6.49 0.81 6.94
CA ILE A 88 5.20 0.92 6.26
C ILE A 88 4.47 -0.40 6.44
N LEU A 89 3.23 -0.34 6.93
CA LEU A 89 2.32 -1.46 7.04
C LEU A 89 1.10 -1.17 6.16
N ALA A 90 0.79 -2.07 5.23
CA ALA A 90 -0.48 -2.06 4.52
C ALA A 90 -1.30 -3.28 4.95
N PHE A 91 -2.58 -3.11 5.21
CA PHE A 91 -3.46 -4.18 5.67
C PHE A 91 -4.83 -4.05 5.03
N VAL A 92 -5.47 -5.17 4.72
CA VAL A 92 -6.87 -5.15 4.28
C VAL A 92 -7.74 -4.80 5.48
N ASN A 93 -8.44 -3.67 5.43
CA ASN A 93 -9.37 -3.23 6.47
C ASN A 93 -10.60 -4.15 6.43
N PRO A 94 -10.88 -4.87 7.52
CA PRO A 94 -11.89 -5.89 7.49
C PRO A 94 -13.26 -5.29 7.79
N GLY A 95 -14.05 -5.03 6.74
CA GLY A 95 -15.49 -5.11 6.91
C GLY A 95 -15.94 -6.50 7.44
N PHE A 96 -15.11 -7.54 7.26
CA PHE A 96 -15.44 -8.95 7.53
C PHE A 96 -14.26 -9.85 8.00
N GLY A 97 -13.52 -9.43 9.04
CA GLY A 97 -12.41 -10.18 9.65
C GLY A 97 -11.01 -9.91 9.05
N ARG A 98 -10.04 -9.52 9.90
CA ARG A 98 -8.64 -9.22 9.49
C ARG A 98 -8.01 -10.45 8.83
N GLN A 99 -7.70 -10.41 7.53
CA GLN A 99 -6.84 -11.39 6.87
C GLN A 99 -6.01 -10.71 5.76
N GLY A 100 -4.69 -10.74 5.89
CA GLY A 100 -3.72 -10.15 4.95
C GLY A 100 -3.09 -8.83 5.40
N PHE A 101 -1.77 -8.82 5.62
CA PHE A 101 -0.96 -7.61 5.82
C PHE A 101 0.39 -7.75 5.10
N GLY A 102 0.90 -6.63 4.59
CA GLY A 102 2.24 -6.49 4.03
C GLY A 102 3.06 -5.49 4.84
N ILE A 103 4.37 -5.70 4.95
CA ILE A 103 5.28 -4.79 5.64
C ILE A 103 6.44 -4.44 4.72
N ALA A 104 6.79 -3.16 4.66
CA ALA A 104 8.01 -2.68 4.02
C ALA A 104 8.83 -1.84 5.00
N ARG A 105 10.14 -2.04 5.02
CA ARG A 105 11.09 -1.17 5.70
C ARG A 105 11.89 -0.41 4.66
N ILE A 106 11.85 0.91 4.72
CA ILE A 106 12.60 1.77 3.80
C ILE A 106 13.58 2.63 4.59
N ASN A 107 14.68 3.00 3.94
CA ASN A 107 15.61 4.00 4.44
C ASN A 107 15.63 5.17 3.46
N LEU A 108 15.19 6.33 3.93
CA LEU A 108 15.13 7.57 3.15
C LEU A 108 16.43 8.35 3.39
N PRO A 109 17.22 8.62 2.33
CA PRO A 109 18.38 9.49 2.41
C PRO A 109 18.01 10.92 2.83
#